data_AF-A0A933QL42-F1
#
_entry.id   AF-A0A933QL42-F1
#
_cell.length_a   1.000
_cell.length_b   1.000
_cell.length_c   1.000
_cell.angle_alpha   90.00
_cell.angle_beta   90.00
_cell.angle_gamma   90.00
#
_symmetry.space_group_name_H-M   'P 1'
#
loop_
_entity.id
_entity.type
_entity.pdbx_description
1 polymer ?
#
loop_
_entity_poly.entity_id
_entity_poly.type
_entity_poly.pdbx_seq_one_letter_code
_entity_poly.pdbx_strand_id
1 'polypeptide(L)'
;MKAEIINQYAHTWRVFEGIVKEFDKDAWLHTGCGPNTPAGTAFHILKGVKYYIEDVSTMFFPSGISFECNPATMKREELPSPSDIIAGIGELKVKTEKWLSEIDLDSENKSFRWAGTTKLGVVLFLLRHNLYHIGELSSLLNESKNGVAEDNWVKTL
;
A
#
# COMPACT_ATOMS: atom_id res chain seq x y z
N MET A 1 22.01 8.13 -1.27
CA MET A 1 21.13 7.38 -0.36
C MET A 1 19.67 7.82 -0.48
N LYS A 2 19.29 9.07 -0.15
CA LYS A 2 17.89 9.54 -0.21
C LYS A 2 17.23 9.37 -1.59
N ALA A 3 17.93 9.74 -2.67
CA ALA A 3 17.42 9.54 -4.04
C ALA A 3 17.11 8.07 -4.36
N GLU A 4 17.96 7.14 -3.91
CA GLU A 4 17.73 5.71 -4.11
C GLU A 4 16.50 5.23 -3.35
N ILE A 5 16.32 5.67 -2.10
CA ILE A 5 15.12 5.37 -1.32
C ILE A 5 13.86 5.86 -2.05
N ILE A 6 13.87 7.09 -2.56
CA ILE A 6 12.74 7.64 -3.32
C ILE A 6 12.44 6.79 -4.55
N ASN A 7 13.47 6.36 -5.28
CA ASN A 7 13.31 5.47 -6.44
C ASN A 7 12.70 4.11 -6.06
N GLN A 8 13.14 3.51 -4.95
CA GLN A 8 12.59 2.25 -4.46
C GLN A 8 11.10 2.38 -4.10
N TYR A 9 10.71 3.48 -3.45
CA TYR A 9 9.30 3.76 -3.17
C TYR A 9 8.50 4.00 -4.46
N ALA A 10 9.06 4.76 -5.42
CA ALA A 10 8.41 5.03 -6.68
C ALA A 10 8.16 3.74 -7.49
N HIS A 11 9.11 2.81 -7.50
CA HIS A 11 8.92 1.49 -8.11
C HIS A 11 7.88 0.65 -7.35
N THR A 12 7.95 0.64 -6.01
CA THR A 12 6.96 -0.05 -5.16
C THR A 12 5.53 0.41 -5.47
N TRP A 13 5.30 1.71 -5.66
CA TRP A 13 4.00 2.24 -6.07
C TRP A 13 3.54 1.75 -7.45
N ARG A 14 4.45 1.68 -8.43
CA ARG A 14 4.13 1.17 -9.78
C ARG A 14 3.76 -0.31 -9.76
N VAL A 15 4.50 -1.12 -9.01
CA VAL A 15 4.21 -2.55 -8.83
C VAL A 15 2.84 -2.72 -8.16
N PHE A 16 2.58 -1.97 -7.09
CA PHE A 16 1.29 -2.03 -6.39
C PHE A 16 0.12 -1.66 -7.30
N GLU A 17 0.24 -0.57 -8.05
CA GLU A 17 -0.78 -0.14 -9.01
C GLU A 17 -1.00 -1.18 -10.12
N GLY A 18 0.09 -1.76 -10.65
CA GLY A 18 0.04 -2.81 -11.67
C GLY A 18 -0.75 -4.03 -11.21
N ILE A 19 -0.45 -4.54 -10.01
CA ILE A 19 -1.15 -5.68 -9.41
C ILE A 19 -2.64 -5.37 -9.23
N VAL A 20 -2.99 -4.20 -8.68
CA VAL A 20 -4.40 -3.80 -8.44
C VAL A 20 -5.21 -3.76 -9.74
N LYS A 21 -4.61 -3.31 -10.85
CA LYS A 21 -5.27 -3.25 -12.16
C LYS A 21 -5.59 -4.62 -12.77
N GLU A 22 -4.95 -5.68 -12.29
CA GLU A 22 -5.05 -7.01 -12.89
C GLU A 22 -6.12 -7.92 -12.27
N PHE A 23 -6.70 -7.54 -11.13
CA PHE A 23 -7.82 -8.26 -10.54
C PHE A 23 -9.12 -7.98 -11.29
N ASP A 24 -9.89 -9.03 -11.57
CA ASP A 24 -11.30 -8.88 -11.92
C ASP A 24 -12.15 -8.59 -10.67
N LYS A 25 -13.41 -8.21 -10.89
CA LYS A 25 -14.31 -7.76 -9.83
C LYS A 25 -14.62 -8.86 -8.80
N ASP A 26 -14.76 -10.11 -9.24
CA ASP A 26 -15.08 -11.22 -8.34
C ASP A 26 -13.85 -11.58 -7.50
N ALA A 27 -12.71 -11.78 -8.16
CA ALA A 27 -11.44 -12.08 -7.51
C ALA A 27 -11.05 -11.01 -6.47
N TRP A 28 -11.29 -9.73 -6.77
CA TRP A 28 -10.99 -8.59 -5.90
C TRP A 28 -11.59 -8.71 -4.48
N LEU A 29 -12.81 -9.25 -4.39
CA LEU A 29 -13.56 -9.36 -3.14
C LEU A 29 -13.51 -10.77 -2.54
N HIS A 30 -13.24 -11.78 -3.36
CA HIS A 30 -13.48 -13.17 -2.97
C HIS A 30 -12.25 -14.08 -2.99
N THR A 31 -11.15 -13.70 -3.65
CA THR A 31 -9.90 -14.48 -3.58
C THR A 31 -9.31 -14.42 -2.17
N GLY A 32 -8.73 -15.53 -1.70
CA GLY A 32 -8.17 -15.64 -0.35
C GLY A 32 -9.20 -16.03 0.70
N CYS A 33 -8.88 -15.78 1.97
CA CYS A 33 -9.66 -16.29 3.10
C CYS A 33 -9.82 -15.25 4.23
N GLY A 34 -11.00 -15.23 4.84
CA GLY A 34 -11.32 -14.33 5.94
C GLY A 34 -11.13 -12.85 5.53
N PRO A 35 -10.38 -12.05 6.32
CA PRO A 35 -10.08 -10.66 6.01
C PRO A 35 -8.97 -10.48 4.96
N ASN A 36 -8.26 -11.55 4.58
CA ASN A 36 -7.17 -11.50 3.61
C ASN A 36 -7.74 -11.65 2.19
N THR A 37 -8.38 -10.59 1.72
CA THR A 37 -8.85 -10.43 0.33
C THR A 37 -8.02 -9.35 -0.37
N PRO A 38 -7.97 -9.32 -1.72
CA PRO A 38 -7.25 -8.26 -2.43
C PRO A 38 -7.67 -6.85 -2.00
N ALA A 39 -8.98 -6.60 -1.88
CA ALA A 39 -9.51 -5.33 -1.40
C ALA A 39 -9.05 -4.98 0.01
N GLY A 40 -9.09 -5.95 0.94
CA GLY A 40 -8.67 -5.76 2.32
C GLY A 40 -7.17 -5.48 2.42
N THR A 41 -6.34 -6.29 1.76
CA THR A 41 -4.88 -6.15 1.75
C THR A 41 -4.44 -4.85 1.09
N ALA A 42 -5.02 -4.48 -0.06
CA ALA A 42 -4.70 -3.23 -0.73
C ALA A 42 -5.08 -2.01 0.12
N PHE A 43 -6.24 -2.03 0.78
CA PHE A 43 -6.61 -0.96 1.69
C PHE A 43 -5.67 -0.90 2.91
N HIS A 44 -5.29 -2.06 3.46
CA HIS A 44 -4.33 -2.14 4.56
C HIS A 44 -2.98 -1.50 4.21
N ILE A 45 -2.45 -1.75 3.01
CA ILE A 45 -1.20 -1.14 2.52
C ILE A 45 -1.30 0.39 2.55
N LEU A 46 -2.38 0.95 1.99
CA LEU A 46 -2.57 2.41 1.96
C LEU A 46 -2.71 3.00 3.36
N LYS A 47 -3.46 2.36 4.25
CA LYS A 47 -3.58 2.79 5.66
C LYS A 47 -2.23 2.75 6.38
N GLY A 48 -1.44 1.70 6.14
CA GLY A 48 -0.09 1.57 6.68
C GLY A 48 0.79 2.74 6.25
N VAL A 49 0.81 3.06 4.95
CA VAL A 49 1.55 4.23 4.44
C VAL A 49 1.12 5.51 5.14
N LYS A 50 -0.18 5.82 5.14
CA LYS A 50 -0.72 7.03 5.79
C LYS A 50 -0.30 7.14 7.26
N TYR A 51 -0.36 6.04 7.99
CA TYR A 51 0.01 5.97 9.40
C TYR A 51 1.50 6.26 9.62
N TYR A 52 2.39 5.60 8.87
CA TYR A 52 3.83 5.72 9.09
C TYR A 52 4.45 7.03 8.58
N ILE A 53 3.82 7.68 7.58
CA ILE A 53 4.21 9.03 7.19
C ILE A 53 3.62 10.11 8.12
N GLU A 54 2.88 9.70 9.16
CA GLU A 54 2.24 10.55 10.16
C GLU A 54 1.29 11.60 9.51
N ASP A 55 0.66 11.25 8.39
CA ASP A 55 -0.28 12.12 7.70
C ASP A 55 -1.61 12.15 8.45
N VAL A 56 -1.97 13.32 9.00
CA VAL A 56 -3.20 13.55 9.75
C VAL A 56 -4.34 14.12 8.90
N SER A 57 -4.14 14.36 7.60
CA SER A 57 -5.21 14.92 6.75
C SER A 57 -6.34 13.93 6.57
N THR A 58 -7.59 14.38 6.63
CA THR A 58 -8.73 13.53 6.27
C THR A 58 -8.67 13.15 4.80
N MET A 59 -8.93 11.88 4.49
CA MET A 59 -8.94 11.34 3.13
C MET A 59 -10.22 10.54 2.89
N PHE A 60 -10.73 10.63 1.67
CA PHE A 60 -11.89 9.85 1.21
C PHE A 60 -11.56 9.24 -0.14
N PHE A 61 -12.04 8.02 -0.36
CA PHE A 61 -12.04 7.45 -1.69
C PHE A 61 -13.07 8.15 -2.59
N PRO A 62 -12.89 8.11 -3.93
CA PRO A 62 -13.88 8.63 -4.88
C PRO A 62 -15.31 8.12 -4.66
N SER A 63 -15.46 6.88 -4.19
CA SER A 63 -16.75 6.29 -3.81
C SER A 63 -17.40 6.86 -2.54
N GLY A 64 -16.70 7.76 -1.82
CA GLY A 64 -17.15 8.35 -0.56
C GLY A 64 -16.79 7.53 0.68
N ILE A 65 -16.16 6.37 0.52
CA ILE A 65 -15.68 5.56 1.65
C ILE A 65 -14.57 6.33 2.37
N SER A 66 -14.71 6.45 3.70
CA SER A 66 -13.70 7.10 4.53
C SER A 66 -12.47 6.23 4.69
N PHE A 67 -11.28 6.84 4.59
CA PHE A 67 -10.01 6.14 4.86
C PHE A 67 -9.87 5.68 6.31
N GLU A 68 -10.61 6.32 7.23
CA GLU A 68 -10.53 6.05 8.65
C GLU A 68 -11.37 4.85 9.10
N CYS A 69 -12.23 4.32 8.22
CA CYS A 69 -12.99 3.10 8.48
C CYS A 69 -12.06 1.91 8.79
N ASN A 70 -12.52 0.97 9.63
CA ASN A 70 -11.77 -0.24 9.94
C ASN A 70 -12.13 -1.35 8.93
N PRO A 71 -11.22 -1.71 8.00
CA PRO A 71 -11.50 -2.75 7.00
C PRO A 71 -11.80 -4.11 7.61
N ALA A 72 -11.29 -4.41 8.82
CA ALA A 72 -11.54 -5.68 9.50
C ALA A 72 -13.01 -5.87 9.94
N THR A 73 -13.78 -4.77 10.02
CA THR A 73 -15.20 -4.80 10.42
C THR A 73 -16.16 -4.49 9.28
N MET A 74 -15.64 -4.15 8.10
CA MET A 74 -16.47 -3.84 6.93
C MET A 74 -16.96 -5.13 6.28
N LYS A 75 -18.16 -5.10 5.69
CA LYS A 75 -18.59 -6.16 4.78
C LYS A 75 -17.74 -6.10 3.51
N ARG A 76 -17.59 -7.22 2.83
CA ARG A 76 -16.75 -7.30 1.62
C ARG A 76 -17.20 -6.32 0.54
N GLU A 77 -18.50 -6.13 0.40
CA GLU A 77 -19.11 -5.26 -0.60
C GLU A 77 -18.94 -3.77 -0.27
N GLU A 78 -18.60 -3.45 0.99
CA GLU A 78 -18.32 -2.09 1.45
C GLU A 78 -16.84 -1.71 1.27
N LEU A 79 -15.96 -2.69 0.99
CA LEU A 79 -14.53 -2.44 0.78
C LEU A 79 -14.30 -1.60 -0.49
N PRO A 80 -13.20 -0.82 -0.53
CA PRO A 80 -12.88 0.02 -1.67
C PRO A 80 -12.73 -0.80 -2.96
N SER A 81 -13.19 -0.20 -4.06
CA SER A 81 -13.00 -0.75 -5.40
C SER A 81 -11.54 -0.67 -5.86
N PRO A 82 -11.12 -1.39 -6.92
CA PRO A 82 -9.79 -1.22 -7.50
C PRO A 82 -9.52 0.24 -7.91
N SER A 83 -10.52 0.93 -8.47
CA SER A 83 -10.41 2.35 -8.84
C SER A 83 -10.21 3.26 -7.63
N ASP A 84 -10.85 2.97 -6.49
CA ASP A 84 -10.65 3.70 -5.25
C ASP A 84 -9.22 3.51 -4.74
N ILE A 85 -8.72 2.28 -4.75
CA ILE A 85 -7.33 1.98 -4.37
C ILE A 85 -6.34 2.72 -5.29
N ILE A 86 -6.55 2.72 -6.61
CA ILE A 86 -5.68 3.43 -7.55
C ILE A 86 -5.68 4.94 -7.28
N ALA A 87 -6.83 5.54 -6.98
CA ALA A 87 -6.90 6.94 -6.58
C ALA A 87 -6.11 7.19 -5.28
N GLY A 88 -6.24 6.29 -4.31
CA GLY A 88 -5.49 6.34 -3.05
C GLY A 88 -3.98 6.19 -3.24
N ILE A 89 -3.55 5.32 -4.16
CA ILE A 89 -2.14 5.20 -4.59
C ILE A 89 -1.65 6.54 -5.13
N GLY A 90 -2.41 7.18 -6.02
CA GLY A 90 -2.05 8.48 -6.60
C GLY A 90 -1.80 9.55 -5.53
N GLU A 91 -2.71 9.67 -4.56
CA GLU A 91 -2.59 10.65 -3.48
C GLU A 91 -1.41 10.33 -2.54
N LEU A 92 -1.33 9.10 -2.02
CA LEU A 92 -0.30 8.73 -1.05
C LEU A 92 1.09 8.64 -1.67
N LYS A 93 1.22 8.36 -2.97
CA LYS A 93 2.49 8.45 -3.69
C LYS A 93 3.07 9.86 -3.60
N VAL A 94 2.28 10.88 -3.91
CA VAL A 94 2.72 12.29 -3.86
C VAL A 94 3.10 12.68 -2.43
N LYS A 95 2.29 12.31 -1.43
CA LYS A 95 2.60 12.60 -0.02
C LYS A 95 3.86 11.91 0.46
N THR A 96 4.05 10.64 0.08
CA THR A 96 5.23 9.86 0.47
C THR A 96 6.49 10.42 -0.19
N GLU A 97 6.44 10.81 -1.46
CA GLU A 97 7.57 11.44 -2.16
C GLU A 97 7.98 12.76 -1.51
N LYS A 98 7.00 13.61 -1.19
CA LYS A 98 7.25 14.85 -0.44
C LYS A 98 7.88 14.57 0.92
N TRP A 99 7.29 13.65 1.69
CA TRP A 99 7.78 13.24 3.00
C TRP A 99 9.23 12.74 2.95
N LEU A 100 9.57 11.84 2.02
CA LEU A 100 10.94 11.34 1.83
C LEU A 100 11.93 12.45 1.44
N SER A 101 11.47 13.43 0.67
CA SER A 101 12.29 14.57 0.24
C SER A 101 12.64 15.48 1.43
N GLU A 102 11.66 15.76 2.28
CA GLU A 102 11.75 16.72 3.38
C GLU A 102 12.33 16.14 4.67
N ILE A 103 12.16 14.83 4.93
CA ILE A 103 12.55 14.22 6.20
C ILE A 103 14.06 14.24 6.44
N ASP A 104 14.45 14.55 7.68
CA ASP A 104 15.80 14.32 8.19
C ASP A 104 15.96 12.86 8.62
N LEU A 105 16.71 12.09 7.83
CA LEU A 105 16.86 10.65 7.99
C LEU A 105 17.64 10.29 9.27
N ASP A 106 18.50 11.17 9.76
CA ASP A 106 19.35 10.93 10.92
C ASP A 106 18.66 11.34 12.25
N SER A 107 17.53 12.04 12.15
CA SER A 107 16.75 12.45 13.32
C SER A 107 16.16 11.28 14.10
N GLU A 108 15.97 11.48 15.40
CA GLU A 108 15.44 10.47 16.32
C GLU A 108 14.00 10.06 15.95
N ASN A 109 13.73 8.76 15.98
CA ASN A 109 12.38 8.23 15.85
C ASN A 109 11.73 8.04 17.23
N LYS A 110 10.79 8.94 17.56
CA LYS A 110 10.02 8.87 18.81
C LYS A 110 8.68 8.14 18.69
N SER A 111 8.06 8.19 17.50
CA SER A 111 6.69 7.75 17.26
C SER A 111 6.58 6.23 17.13
N PHE A 112 7.52 5.58 16.43
CA PHE A 112 7.42 4.16 16.08
C PHE A 112 8.64 3.39 16.57
N ARG A 113 8.84 3.29 17.89
CA ARG A 113 10.09 2.77 18.47
C ARG A 113 10.51 1.37 17.99
N TRP A 114 9.55 0.55 17.54
CA TRP A 114 9.80 -0.78 16.95
C TRP A 114 10.35 -0.72 15.51
N ALA A 115 10.20 0.40 14.81
CA ALA A 115 10.65 0.59 13.44
C ALA A 115 12.13 1.03 13.33
N GLY A 116 12.82 1.21 14.45
CA GLY A 116 14.23 1.62 14.52
C GLY A 116 14.43 2.89 15.33
N THR A 117 15.70 3.25 15.58
CA THR A 117 16.06 4.39 16.44
C THR A 117 16.02 5.74 15.73
N THR A 118 16.13 5.77 14.40
CA THR A 118 16.12 6.99 13.57
C THR A 118 14.96 7.00 12.58
N LYS A 119 14.69 8.15 11.97
CA LYS A 119 13.69 8.26 10.88
C LYS A 119 14.07 7.43 9.64
N LEU A 120 15.35 7.20 9.37
CA LEU A 120 15.77 6.21 8.38
C LEU A 120 15.24 4.80 8.70
N GLY A 121 15.23 4.43 9.98
CA GLY A 121 14.62 3.17 10.44
C GLY A 121 13.15 3.07 10.04
N VAL A 122 12.36 4.12 10.30
CA VAL A 122 10.94 4.19 9.91
C VAL A 122 10.77 4.06 8.40
N VAL A 123 11.58 4.76 7.62
CA VAL A 123 11.56 4.71 6.15
C VAL A 123 11.84 3.30 5.63
N LEU A 124 12.85 2.61 6.16
CA LEU A 124 13.17 1.24 5.75
C LEU A 124 12.12 0.23 6.23
N PHE A 125 11.58 0.45 7.43
CA PHE A 125 10.50 -0.36 7.98
C PHE A 125 9.26 -0.28 7.09
N LEU A 126 8.80 0.93 6.75
CA LEU A 126 7.63 1.14 5.91
C LEU A 126 7.83 0.52 4.51
N LEU A 127 9.02 0.65 3.92
CA LEU A 127 9.32 0.03 2.63
C LEU A 127 9.16 -1.50 2.71
N ARG A 128 9.77 -2.15 3.70
CA ARG A 128 9.66 -3.60 3.89
C ARG A 128 8.23 -4.05 4.20
N HIS A 129 7.51 -3.27 5.00
CA HIS A 129 6.11 -3.52 5.32
C HIS A 129 5.24 -3.50 4.06
N ASN A 130 5.43 -2.49 3.20
CA ASN A 130 4.73 -2.41 1.93
C ASN A 130 5.09 -3.58 1.02
N LEU A 131 6.38 -3.89 0.87
CA LEU A 131 6.83 -5.01 0.04
C LEU A 131 6.28 -6.36 0.52
N TYR A 132 6.21 -6.58 1.83
CA TYR A 132 5.62 -7.77 2.41
C TYR A 132 4.14 -7.94 1.99
N HIS A 133 3.33 -6.91 2.19
CA HIS A 133 1.89 -6.97 1.84
C HIS A 133 1.63 -6.91 0.32
N ILE A 134 2.51 -6.29 -0.45
CA ILE A 134 2.47 -6.36 -1.92
C ILE A 134 2.78 -7.80 -2.40
N GLY A 135 3.68 -8.51 -1.72
CA GLY A 135 3.93 -9.93 -1.96
C GLY A 135 2.71 -10.81 -1.66
N GLU A 136 1.99 -10.52 -0.57
CA GLU A 136 0.71 -11.18 -0.27
C GLU A 136 -0.33 -10.89 -1.36
N LEU A 137 -0.45 -9.63 -1.79
CA LEU A 137 -1.37 -9.24 -2.85
C LEU A 137 -1.02 -9.88 -4.20
N SER A 138 0.27 -9.98 -4.52
CA SER A 138 0.76 -10.70 -5.70
C SER A 138 0.45 -12.19 -5.64
N SER A 139 0.55 -12.81 -4.45
CA SER A 139 0.19 -14.21 -4.25
C SER A 139 -1.31 -14.44 -4.47
N LEU A 140 -2.16 -13.54 -3.97
CA LEU A 140 -3.61 -13.57 -4.22
C LEU A 140 -3.94 -13.38 -5.71
N LEU A 141 -3.23 -12.50 -6.42
CA LEU A 141 -3.40 -12.35 -7.87
C LEU A 141 -3.01 -13.63 -8.62
N ASN A 142 -1.93 -14.27 -8.19
CA ASN A 142 -1.50 -15.52 -8.79
C ASN A 142 -2.50 -16.66 -8.53
N GLU A 143 -3.08 -16.72 -7.34
CA GLU A 143 -4.17 -17.64 -7.01
C GLU A 143 -5.39 -17.41 -7.91
N SER A 144 -5.87 -16.16 -8.03
CA SER A 144 -7.05 -15.86 -8.85
C SER A 144 -6.84 -16.16 -10.34
N LYS A 145 -5.58 -16.09 -10.80
CA LYS A 145 -5.18 -16.41 -12.17
C LYS A 145 -4.69 -17.84 -12.35
N ASN A 146 -4.91 -18.76 -11.41
CA ASN A 146 -4.49 -20.16 -11.52
C ASN A 146 -3.00 -20.34 -11.84
N GLY A 147 -2.13 -19.50 -11.27
CA GLY A 147 -0.68 -19.59 -11.41
C GLY A 147 -0.09 -18.91 -12.65
N VAL A 148 -0.90 -18.19 -13.46
CA VAL A 148 -0.44 -17.50 -14.67
C VAL A 148 -0.54 -15.97 -14.57
N ALA A 149 -0.41 -15.42 -13.36
CA ALA A 149 -0.31 -13.98 -13.19
C ALA A 149 0.99 -13.43 -13.81
N GLU A 150 0.91 -12.22 -14.35
CA GLU A 150 2.07 -11.52 -14.90
C GLU A 150 3.03 -11.08 -13.78
N ASP A 151 4.33 -11.10 -14.07
CA ASP A 151 5.35 -10.56 -13.16
C ASP A 151 5.33 -9.02 -13.20
N ASN A 152 4.50 -8.46 -12.33
CA ASN A 152 4.35 -7.02 -12.18
C ASN A 152 5.60 -6.34 -11.62
N TRP A 153 6.53 -7.07 -10.99
CA TRP A 153 7.80 -6.50 -10.50
C TRP A 153 8.67 -6.03 -11.66
N VAL A 154 8.75 -6.85 -12.72
CA VAL A 154 9.56 -6.58 -13.92
C VAL A 154 8.80 -5.70 -14.92
N LYS A 155 7.50 -5.94 -15.10
CA LYS A 155 6.69 -5.27 -16.13
C LYS A 155 6.47 -3.78 -15.87
N THR A 156 6.57 -3.36 -14.62
CA THR A 156 6.30 -1.96 -14.19
C THR A 156 7.57 -1.14 -13.97
N LEU A 157 8.73 -1.64 -14.40
CA LEU A 157 10.02 -0.94 -14.34
C LEU A 157 10.01 0.36 -15.13
#